data_AF-A0A5E6NE23-F1
#
_entry.id   AF-A0A5E6NE23-F1
#
_cell.length_a   1.000
_cell.length_b   1.000
_cell.length_c   1.000
_cell.angle_alpha   90.00
_cell.angle_beta   90.00
_cell.angle_gamma   90.00
#
_symmetry.space_group_name_H-M   'P 1'
#
loop_
_entity.id
_entity.type
_entity.pdbx_description
1 polymer ?
#
loop_
_entity_poly.entity_id
_entity_poly.type
_entity_poly.pdbx_seq_one_letter_code
_entity_poly.pdbx_strand_id
1 'polypeptide(L)'
;MFNITDEAQIYVADLFAQQDEEGLGLKVDIEKAGTPAAAVTFNFCYEKDLGKTYFKFEYKGFDAFIDEANFDYLKDSEVALKEEGSSKKLTITAPNAKGEAPKEDAPLEEKIKYTIAAEVNPQLASHGGFVDLVEITKDMDVILNFGGGCQGCSSVKVTLKNGVEAQLKSIYPEINNVLDVTDHSQKENAYM
;
A
#
# COMPACT_ATOMS: atom_id res chain seq x y z
N MET A 1 -10.17 -5.81 -17.02
CA MET A 1 -10.80 -6.93 -16.26
C MET A 1 -9.89 -7.30 -15.10
N PHE A 2 -10.41 -7.69 -13.93
CA PHE A 2 -9.58 -8.18 -12.81
C PHE A 2 -9.14 -9.62 -13.10
N ASN A 3 -7.83 -9.86 -13.18
CA ASN A 3 -7.24 -11.14 -13.57
C ASN A 3 -6.45 -11.78 -12.42
N ILE A 4 -6.53 -13.10 -12.31
CA ILE A 4 -5.65 -13.91 -11.45
C ILE A 4 -4.97 -14.92 -12.37
N THR A 5 -3.64 -14.93 -12.42
CA THR A 5 -2.91 -15.86 -13.30
C THR A 5 -3.17 -17.31 -12.91
N ASP A 6 -3.03 -18.23 -13.86
CA ASP A 6 -3.30 -19.66 -13.61
C ASP A 6 -2.49 -20.22 -12.43
N GLU A 7 -1.21 -19.84 -12.32
CA GLU A 7 -0.34 -20.24 -11.21
C GLU A 7 -0.82 -19.68 -9.86
N ALA A 8 -1.27 -18.41 -9.85
CA ALA A 8 -1.83 -17.79 -8.67
C ALA A 8 -3.17 -18.44 -8.27
N GLN A 9 -4.02 -18.81 -9.23
CA GLN A 9 -5.27 -19.52 -8.94
C GLN A 9 -5.01 -20.87 -8.28
N ILE A 10 -4.06 -21.66 -8.82
CA ILE A 10 -3.68 -22.96 -8.23
C ILE A 10 -3.20 -22.76 -6.79
N TYR A 11 -2.29 -21.81 -6.57
CA TYR A 11 -1.77 -21.52 -5.23
C TYR A 11 -2.87 -21.10 -4.24
N VAL A 12 -3.80 -20.24 -4.67
CA VAL A 12 -4.93 -19.80 -3.84
C VAL A 12 -5.89 -20.96 -3.55
N ALA A 13 -6.21 -21.78 -4.55
CA ALA A 13 -7.04 -22.97 -4.37
C ALA A 13 -6.43 -23.95 -3.36
N ASP A 14 -5.11 -24.15 -3.39
CA ASP A 14 -4.40 -24.97 -2.41
C ASP A 14 -4.50 -24.39 -0.99
N LEU A 15 -4.53 -23.05 -0.83
CA LEU A 15 -4.76 -22.41 0.47
C LEU A 15 -6.18 -22.65 0.97
N PHE A 16 -7.19 -22.58 0.10
CA PHE A 16 -8.58 -22.88 0.45
C PHE A 16 -8.77 -24.35 0.83
N ALA A 17 -8.17 -25.28 0.08
CA ALA A 17 -8.24 -26.71 0.36
C ALA A 17 -7.65 -27.08 1.73
N GLN A 18 -6.68 -26.30 2.23
CA GLN A 18 -6.10 -26.49 3.57
C GLN A 18 -7.00 -26.00 4.71
N GLN A 19 -7.94 -25.10 4.46
CA GLN A 19 -8.85 -24.59 5.50
C GLN A 19 -9.97 -25.57 5.84
N ASP A 20 -10.30 -26.53 4.94
CA ASP A 20 -11.38 -27.51 5.10
C ASP A 20 -12.75 -26.87 5.44
N GLU A 21 -13.00 -25.67 4.90
CA GLU A 21 -14.24 -24.91 5.10
C GLU A 21 -15.05 -24.79 3.80
N GLU A 22 -16.28 -25.33 3.80
CA GLU A 22 -17.19 -25.22 2.67
C GLU A 22 -17.76 -23.79 2.53
N GLY A 23 -17.80 -23.30 1.30
CA GLY A 23 -18.40 -21.99 0.97
C GLY A 23 -17.52 -20.78 1.29
N LEU A 24 -16.25 -21.01 1.65
CA LEU A 24 -15.27 -19.95 1.81
C LEU A 24 -14.83 -19.43 0.43
N GLY A 25 -14.80 -18.11 0.28
CA GLY A 25 -14.33 -17.44 -0.93
C GLY A 25 -13.40 -16.27 -0.64
N LEU A 26 -12.84 -15.71 -1.70
CA LEU A 26 -11.85 -14.65 -1.66
C LEU A 26 -12.54 -13.29 -1.83
N LYS A 27 -12.63 -12.50 -0.77
CA LYS A 27 -13.02 -11.10 -0.86
C LYS A 27 -11.85 -10.27 -1.38
N VAL A 28 -12.09 -9.51 -2.46
CA VAL A 28 -11.12 -8.54 -2.98
C VAL A 28 -11.67 -7.13 -2.76
N ASP A 29 -10.97 -6.36 -1.93
CA ASP A 29 -11.35 -5.00 -1.57
C ASP A 29 -10.22 -4.01 -1.86
N ILE A 30 -10.54 -2.72 -1.88
CA ILE A 30 -9.55 -1.65 -1.95
C ILE A 30 -9.74 -0.71 -0.76
N GLU A 31 -8.73 -0.63 0.09
CA GLU A 31 -8.67 0.40 1.13
C GLU A 31 -8.29 1.74 0.49
N LYS A 32 -9.00 2.81 0.86
CA LYS A 32 -8.76 4.19 0.38
C LYS A 32 -8.67 4.29 -1.16
N ALA A 33 -9.57 3.59 -1.87
CA ALA A 33 -9.66 3.59 -3.33
C ALA A 33 -9.65 5.01 -3.92
N GLY A 34 -8.94 5.21 -5.03
CA GLY A 34 -8.83 6.50 -5.70
C GLY A 34 -7.94 7.52 -4.98
N THR A 35 -7.28 7.13 -3.89
CA THR A 35 -6.26 7.95 -3.24
C THR A 35 -4.87 7.39 -3.51
N PRO A 36 -3.79 8.18 -3.33
CA PRO A 36 -2.44 7.67 -3.48
C PRO A 36 -2.17 6.49 -2.52
N ALA A 37 -2.80 6.50 -1.34
CA ALA A 37 -2.67 5.47 -0.31
C ALA A 37 -3.52 4.21 -0.56
N ALA A 38 -4.07 4.03 -1.77
CA ALA A 38 -4.91 2.88 -2.06
C ALA A 38 -4.15 1.56 -1.94
N ALA A 39 -4.77 0.58 -1.29
CA ALA A 39 -4.22 -0.77 -1.11
C ALA A 39 -5.28 -1.83 -1.42
N VAL A 40 -4.95 -2.74 -2.34
CA VAL A 40 -5.83 -3.90 -2.60
C VAL A 40 -5.61 -4.93 -1.51
N THR A 41 -6.70 -5.40 -0.92
CA THR A 41 -6.69 -6.39 0.16
C THR A 41 -7.43 -7.64 -0.24
N PHE A 42 -6.95 -8.76 0.31
CA PHE A 42 -7.49 -10.10 0.08
C PHE A 42 -7.88 -10.68 1.43
N ASN A 43 -9.15 -11.02 1.60
CA ASN A 43 -9.66 -11.58 2.84
C ASN A 43 -10.53 -12.80 2.54
N PHE A 44 -10.55 -13.77 3.45
CA PHE A 44 -11.54 -14.84 3.35
C PHE A 44 -12.92 -14.31 3.76
N CYS A 45 -13.96 -14.79 3.09
CA CYS A 45 -15.33 -14.42 3.36
C CYS A 45 -16.30 -15.55 3.02
N TYR A 46 -17.52 -15.45 3.52
CA TYR A 46 -18.64 -16.25 3.06
C TYR A 46 -19.63 -15.34 2.31
N GLU A 47 -20.21 -15.84 1.22
CA GLU A 47 -21.16 -15.08 0.40
C GLU A 47 -22.32 -14.49 1.22
N LYS A 48 -22.82 -15.24 2.21
CA LYS A 48 -23.91 -14.82 3.12
C LYS A 48 -23.59 -13.56 3.94
N ASP A 49 -22.30 -13.27 4.15
CA ASP A 49 -21.84 -12.15 4.97
C ASP A 49 -21.57 -10.89 4.11
N LEU A 50 -21.73 -11.00 2.78
CA LEU A 50 -21.49 -9.92 1.84
C LEU A 50 -22.75 -9.11 1.54
N GLY A 51 -22.54 -7.84 1.17
CA GLY A 51 -23.60 -6.97 0.70
C GLY A 51 -24.09 -7.36 -0.70
N LYS A 52 -25.28 -6.89 -1.07
CA LYS A 52 -25.88 -7.13 -2.40
C LYS A 52 -25.11 -6.52 -3.57
N THR A 53 -24.16 -5.64 -3.27
CA THR A 53 -23.27 -4.96 -4.22
C THR A 53 -22.04 -5.81 -4.57
N TYR A 54 -21.83 -6.94 -3.89
CA TYR A 54 -20.76 -7.87 -4.23
C TYR A 54 -21.19 -8.80 -5.36
N PHE A 55 -20.31 -8.90 -6.36
CA PHE A 55 -20.46 -9.83 -7.46
C PHE A 55 -19.49 -10.98 -7.29
N LYS A 56 -19.96 -12.18 -7.62
CA LYS A 56 -19.18 -13.42 -7.65
C LYS A 56 -18.43 -13.55 -8.98
N PHE A 57 -17.15 -13.91 -8.88
CA PHE A 57 -16.25 -14.22 -10.00
C PHE A 57 -15.69 -15.63 -9.79
N GLU A 58 -15.89 -16.52 -10.75
CA GLU A 58 -15.49 -17.92 -10.64
C GLU A 58 -14.04 -18.10 -11.12
N TYR A 59 -13.22 -18.69 -10.25
CA TYR A 59 -11.83 -19.07 -10.54
C TYR A 59 -11.64 -20.57 -10.32
N LYS A 60 -10.49 -21.11 -10.77
CA LYS A 60 -10.18 -22.53 -10.59
C LYS A 60 -10.00 -22.84 -9.10
N GLY A 61 -11.01 -23.47 -8.50
CA GLY A 61 -10.97 -24.00 -7.13
C GLY A 61 -11.46 -23.05 -6.03
N PHE A 62 -11.89 -21.83 -6.38
CA PHE A 62 -12.47 -20.88 -5.43
C PHE A 62 -13.30 -19.82 -6.15
N ASP A 63 -14.18 -19.17 -5.40
CA ASP A 63 -14.91 -17.98 -5.85
C ASP A 63 -14.26 -16.72 -5.28
N ALA A 64 -14.20 -15.66 -6.07
CA ALA A 64 -13.85 -14.33 -5.57
C ALA A 64 -15.07 -13.41 -5.56
N PHE A 65 -15.11 -12.49 -4.60
CA PHE A 65 -16.20 -11.55 -4.43
C PHE A 65 -15.65 -10.13 -4.42
N ILE A 66 -16.22 -9.27 -5.28
CA ILE A 66 -15.78 -7.89 -5.48
C ILE A 66 -17.00 -6.98 -5.43
N ASP A 67 -16.96 -5.94 -4.61
CA ASP A 67 -17.99 -4.90 -4.60
C ASP A 67 -17.97 -4.10 -5.92
N GLU A 68 -19.14 -3.80 -6.47
CA GLU A 68 -19.32 -2.99 -7.67
C GLU A 68 -18.55 -1.67 -7.61
N ALA A 69 -18.45 -1.04 -6.44
CA ALA A 69 -17.71 0.20 -6.24
C ALA A 69 -16.20 0.08 -6.55
N ASN A 70 -15.65 -1.14 -6.55
CA ASN A 70 -14.23 -1.39 -6.82
C ASN A 70 -13.94 -1.73 -8.28
N PHE A 71 -14.94 -1.85 -9.16
CA PHE A 71 -14.75 -2.34 -10.52
C PHE A 71 -13.84 -1.46 -11.37
N ASP A 72 -14.05 -0.14 -11.34
CA ASP A 72 -13.22 0.80 -12.10
C ASP A 72 -11.77 0.82 -11.61
N TYR A 73 -11.58 0.72 -10.29
CA TYR A 73 -10.26 0.71 -9.66
C TYR A 73 -9.50 -0.61 -9.88
N LEU A 74 -10.22 -1.74 -10.01
CA LEU A 74 -9.65 -3.06 -10.28
C LEU A 74 -9.58 -3.39 -11.78
N LYS A 75 -9.98 -2.45 -12.63
CA LYS A 75 -9.88 -2.62 -14.07
C LYS A 75 -8.41 -2.78 -14.47
N ASP A 76 -8.15 -3.86 -15.20
CA ASP A 76 -6.83 -4.20 -15.75
C ASP A 76 -5.79 -4.53 -14.67
N SER A 77 -6.29 -4.86 -13.48
CA SER A 77 -5.49 -5.40 -12.40
C SER A 77 -5.18 -6.88 -12.62
N GLU A 78 -4.00 -7.29 -12.19
CA GLU A 78 -3.53 -8.67 -12.27
C GLU A 78 -2.91 -9.12 -10.94
N VAL A 79 -3.31 -10.31 -10.50
CA VAL A 79 -2.68 -11.04 -9.38
C VAL A 79 -1.81 -12.15 -9.95
N ALA A 80 -0.52 -12.11 -9.62
CA ALA A 80 0.48 -13.07 -10.04
C ALA A 80 1.20 -13.70 -8.85
N LEU A 81 1.66 -14.94 -9.02
CA LEU A 81 2.52 -15.60 -8.04
C LEU A 81 3.98 -15.25 -8.33
N LYS A 82 4.73 -14.86 -7.31
CA LYS A 82 6.19 -14.72 -7.36
C LYS A 82 6.84 -15.68 -6.38
N GLU A 83 7.94 -16.28 -6.81
CA GLU A 83 8.79 -17.11 -5.97
C GLU A 83 9.99 -16.28 -5.48
N GLU A 84 10.07 -16.05 -4.18
CA GLU A 84 11.19 -15.39 -3.52
C GLU A 84 11.95 -16.43 -2.68
N GLY A 85 12.95 -17.06 -3.30
CA GLY A 85 13.70 -18.16 -2.70
C GLY A 85 12.82 -19.39 -2.50
N SER A 86 12.65 -19.83 -1.25
CA SER A 86 11.77 -20.95 -0.89
C SER A 86 10.32 -20.53 -0.61
N SER A 87 10.02 -19.22 -0.60
CA SER A 87 8.71 -18.69 -0.26
C SER A 87 7.96 -18.27 -1.50
N LYS A 88 6.67 -18.62 -1.56
CA LYS A 88 5.75 -18.15 -2.61
C LYS A 88 4.95 -16.97 -2.08
N LYS A 89 4.80 -15.91 -2.88
CA LYS A 89 4.07 -14.70 -2.52
C LYS A 89 3.19 -14.23 -3.67
N LEU A 90 1.95 -13.89 -3.36
CA LEU A 90 1.06 -13.23 -4.32
C LEU A 90 1.45 -11.75 -4.43
N THR A 91 1.56 -11.28 -5.67
CA THR A 91 1.79 -9.89 -6.02
C THR A 91 0.61 -9.40 -6.84
N ILE A 92 0.09 -8.22 -6.50
CA ILE A 92 -0.96 -7.56 -7.27
C ILE A 92 -0.42 -6.32 -7.96
N THR A 93 -0.76 -6.18 -9.25
CA THR A 93 -0.66 -4.94 -10.00
C THR A 93 -2.06 -4.39 -10.16
N ALA A 94 -2.34 -3.18 -9.65
CA ALA A 94 -3.63 -2.53 -9.78
C ALA A 94 -3.45 -1.10 -10.28
N PRO A 95 -3.38 -0.88 -11.61
CA PRO A 95 -2.94 0.38 -12.20
C PRO A 95 -3.89 1.54 -11.91
N ASN A 96 -5.17 1.25 -11.68
CA ASN A 96 -6.21 2.26 -11.44
C ASN A 96 -6.58 2.41 -9.96
N ALA A 97 -5.99 1.62 -9.05
CA ALA A 97 -6.40 1.63 -7.65
C ALA A 97 -5.97 2.91 -6.93
N LYS A 98 -4.73 3.34 -7.20
CA LYS A 98 -4.21 4.62 -6.73
C LYS A 98 -4.74 5.70 -7.66
N GLY A 99 -5.30 6.78 -7.10
CA GLY A 99 -5.88 7.88 -7.88
C GLY A 99 -4.93 8.48 -8.91
N GLU A 100 -5.37 9.51 -9.64
CA GLU A 100 -4.52 10.13 -10.66
C GLU A 100 -3.21 10.64 -10.07
N ALA A 101 -2.08 10.14 -10.60
CA ALA A 101 -0.77 10.67 -10.28
C ALA A 101 -0.68 12.13 -10.77
N PRO A 102 -0.04 13.04 -10.02
CA PRO A 102 0.18 14.39 -10.47
C PRO A 102 0.90 14.40 -11.81
N LYS A 103 0.50 15.33 -12.68
CA LYS A 103 1.12 15.52 -14.00
C LYS A 103 2.60 15.92 -13.86
N GLU A 104 3.37 15.73 -14.92
CA GLU A 104 4.79 16.10 -14.93
C GLU A 104 5.02 17.58 -14.63
N ASP A 105 4.08 18.46 -15.01
CA ASP A 105 4.09 19.90 -14.79
C ASP A 105 3.44 20.34 -13.46
N ALA A 106 2.94 19.40 -12.65
CA ALA A 106 2.37 19.72 -11.35
C ALA A 106 3.42 20.35 -10.41
N PRO A 107 2.99 21.11 -9.39
CA PRO A 107 3.90 21.62 -8.36
C PRO A 107 4.67 20.49 -7.67
N LEU A 108 5.95 20.71 -7.34
CA LEU A 108 6.77 19.71 -6.66
C LEU A 108 6.14 19.25 -5.33
N GLU A 109 5.52 20.16 -4.59
CA GLU A 109 4.81 19.85 -3.36
C GLU A 109 3.72 18.79 -3.55
N GLU A 110 2.97 18.89 -4.65
CA GLU A 110 1.91 17.94 -4.97
C GLU A 110 2.48 16.56 -5.32
N LYS A 111 3.54 16.53 -6.12
CA LYS A 111 4.26 15.30 -6.47
C LYS A 111 4.80 14.61 -5.23
N ILE A 112 5.48 15.34 -4.34
CA ILE A 112 6.03 14.79 -3.10
C ILE A 112 4.91 14.30 -2.18
N LYS A 113 3.80 15.03 -2.01
CA LYS A 113 2.66 14.56 -1.22
C LYS A 113 2.08 13.26 -1.77
N TYR A 114 1.95 13.15 -3.09
CA TYR A 114 1.51 11.93 -3.74
C TYR A 114 2.47 10.77 -3.45
N THR A 115 3.78 10.94 -3.67
CA THR A 115 4.79 9.90 -3.40
C THR A 115 4.84 9.51 -1.93
N ILE A 116 4.72 10.46 -1.01
CA ILE A 116 4.65 10.16 0.43
C ILE A 116 3.46 9.25 0.72
N ALA A 117 2.27 9.59 0.21
CA ALA A 117 1.07 8.81 0.45
C ALA A 117 1.05 7.46 -0.30
N ALA A 118 1.61 7.40 -1.52
CA ALA A 118 1.55 6.22 -2.39
C ALA A 118 2.68 5.21 -2.19
N GLU A 119 3.83 5.64 -1.70
CA GLU A 119 5.03 4.81 -1.63
C GLU A 119 5.67 4.82 -0.24
N VAL A 120 5.87 6.00 0.35
CA VAL A 120 6.62 6.13 1.61
C VAL A 120 5.79 5.63 2.80
N ASN A 121 4.58 6.14 2.99
CA ASN A 121 3.72 5.79 4.11
C ASN A 121 3.32 4.32 4.14
N PRO A 122 3.02 3.64 3.01
CA PRO A 122 2.82 2.19 3.01
C PRO A 122 4.02 1.40 3.59
N GLN A 123 5.25 1.83 3.30
CA GLN A 123 6.46 1.19 3.84
C GLN A 123 6.62 1.49 5.33
N LEU A 124 6.40 2.75 5.75
CA LEU A 124 6.50 3.15 7.15
C LEU A 124 5.41 2.50 8.03
N ALA A 125 4.20 2.33 7.49
CA ALA A 125 3.07 1.75 8.21
C ALA A 125 3.33 0.30 8.66
N SER A 126 4.17 -0.45 7.91
CA SER A 126 4.60 -1.80 8.29
C SER A 126 5.39 -1.83 9.60
N HIS A 127 5.96 -0.69 9.99
CA HIS A 127 6.65 -0.47 11.26
C HIS A 127 5.85 0.43 12.21
N GLY A 128 4.55 0.64 11.94
CA GLY A 128 3.65 1.50 12.71
C GLY A 128 3.92 3.00 12.57
N GLY A 129 4.77 3.41 11.63
CA GLY A 129 5.14 4.80 11.39
C GLY A 129 4.40 5.47 10.23
N PHE A 130 4.52 6.78 10.15
CA PHE A 130 4.07 7.60 9.02
C PHE A 130 4.93 8.87 8.90
N VAL A 131 4.78 9.58 7.80
CA VAL A 131 5.38 10.90 7.57
C VAL A 131 4.43 11.79 6.80
N ASP A 132 4.45 13.09 7.12
CA ASP A 132 3.73 14.14 6.41
C ASP A 132 4.68 15.20 5.89
N LEU A 133 4.37 15.76 4.71
CA LEU A 133 5.07 16.94 4.20
C LEU A 133 4.58 18.20 4.92
N VAL A 134 5.51 18.96 5.50
CA VAL A 134 5.23 20.25 6.12
C VAL A 134 5.37 21.37 5.11
N GLU A 135 6.54 21.49 4.48
CA GLU A 135 6.81 22.48 3.44
C GLU A 135 8.03 22.10 2.58
N ILE A 136 8.20 22.83 1.48
CA ILE A 136 9.43 22.84 0.69
C ILE A 136 9.99 24.26 0.77
N THR A 137 11.22 24.41 1.25
CA THR A 137 11.87 25.71 1.39
C THR A 137 12.27 26.28 0.03
N LYS A 138 12.61 27.57 -0.01
CA LYS A 138 13.15 28.21 -1.22
C LYS A 138 14.48 27.61 -1.67
N ASP A 139 15.23 27.03 -0.74
CA ASP A 139 16.49 26.34 -1.00
C ASP A 139 16.27 24.86 -1.35
N MET A 140 15.04 24.46 -1.71
CA MET A 140 14.68 23.09 -2.08
C MET A 140 14.93 22.05 -0.97
N ASP A 141 14.88 22.47 0.30
CA ASP A 141 14.86 21.55 1.42
C ASP A 141 13.42 21.11 1.70
N VAL A 142 13.22 19.80 1.87
CA VAL A 142 11.92 19.20 2.14
C VAL A 142 11.78 18.97 3.64
N ILE A 143 10.83 19.66 4.25
CA ILE A 143 10.56 19.57 5.68
C ILE A 143 9.45 18.56 5.93
N LEU A 144 9.76 17.52 6.71
CA LEU A 144 8.87 16.41 7.00
C LEU A 144 8.56 16.31 8.50
N ASN A 145 7.36 15.84 8.81
CA ASN A 145 6.91 15.53 10.15
C ASN A 145 6.66 14.02 10.26
N PHE A 146 7.56 13.31 10.94
CA PHE A 146 7.45 11.86 11.17
C PHE A 146 6.56 11.51 12.39
N GLY A 147 5.90 10.37 12.36
CA GLY A 147 5.04 9.92 13.45
C GLY A 147 4.97 8.40 13.57
N GLY A 148 4.46 7.91 14.71
CA GLY A 148 4.18 6.48 14.94
C GLY A 148 5.41 5.59 15.24
N GLY A 149 5.13 4.29 15.43
CA GLY A 149 6.01 3.09 15.29
C GLY A 149 7.22 2.91 16.20
N CYS A 150 7.98 3.97 16.45
CA CYS A 150 9.20 3.92 17.25
C CYS A 150 9.60 5.32 17.73
N GLN A 151 8.72 5.97 18.51
CA GLN A 151 9.05 7.25 19.16
C GLN A 151 10.19 7.13 20.20
N GLY A 152 10.58 5.90 20.58
CA GLY A 152 11.53 5.62 21.66
C GLY A 152 12.95 5.13 21.29
N CYS A 153 13.19 4.66 20.05
CA CYS A 153 14.49 4.06 19.68
C CYS A 153 15.31 4.97 18.76
N SER A 154 16.32 5.65 19.31
CA SER A 154 17.12 6.69 18.62
C SER A 154 17.83 6.21 17.35
N SER A 155 18.19 4.92 17.26
CA SER A 155 18.89 4.35 16.10
C SER A 155 17.98 4.16 14.89
N VAL A 156 16.68 3.89 15.11
CA VAL A 156 15.69 3.70 14.04
C VAL A 156 15.37 5.04 13.35
N LYS A 157 15.46 6.16 14.09
CA LYS A 157 15.14 7.51 13.63
C LYS A 157 16.01 7.97 12.46
N VAL A 158 17.34 7.84 12.57
CA VAL A 158 18.28 8.27 11.53
C VAL A 158 18.17 7.39 10.28
N THR A 159 18.02 6.08 10.45
CA THR A 159 17.92 5.15 9.32
C THR A 159 16.62 5.35 8.53
N LEU A 160 15.48 5.58 9.19
CA LEU A 160 14.21 5.86 8.52
C LEU A 160 14.27 7.17 7.73
N LYS A 161 14.73 8.26 8.37
CA LYS A 161 14.90 9.54 7.70
C LYS A 161 15.80 9.40 6.47
N ASN A 162 16.95 8.75 6.60
CA ASN A 162 17.89 8.56 5.50
C ASN A 162 17.29 7.72 4.37
N GLY A 163 16.47 6.72 4.69
CA GLY A 163 15.74 5.92 3.71
C GLY A 163 14.75 6.76 2.91
N VAL A 164 13.93 7.56 3.60
CA VAL A 164 12.97 8.48 2.96
C VAL A 164 13.70 9.54 2.12
N GLU A 165 14.80 10.11 2.64
CA GLU A 165 15.61 11.07 1.92
C GLU A 165 16.23 10.49 0.64
N ALA A 166 16.80 9.29 0.72
CA ALA A 166 17.35 8.61 -0.45
C ALA A 166 16.28 8.31 -1.51
N GLN A 167 15.10 7.87 -1.09
CA GLN A 167 13.98 7.61 -2.00
C GLN A 167 13.50 8.90 -2.67
N LEU A 168 13.22 9.95 -1.89
CA LEU A 168 12.75 11.23 -2.43
C LEU A 168 13.78 11.86 -3.37
N LYS A 169 15.08 11.83 -3.05
CA LYS A 169 16.14 12.34 -3.94
C LYS A 169 16.32 11.51 -5.21
N SER A 170 16.03 10.21 -5.15
CA SER A 170 16.06 9.35 -6.33
C SER A 170 14.92 9.67 -7.31
N ILE A 171 13.77 10.12 -6.81
CA ILE A 171 12.59 10.46 -7.61
C ILE A 171 12.64 11.94 -8.05
N TYR A 172 13.11 12.81 -7.17
CA TYR A 172 13.19 14.27 -7.34
C TYR A 172 14.62 14.77 -7.08
N PRO A 173 15.51 14.68 -8.10
CA PRO A 173 16.90 15.11 -7.98
C PRO A 173 17.09 16.60 -7.65
N GLU A 174 16.04 17.41 -7.80
CA GLU A 174 16.04 18.85 -7.47
C GLU A 174 15.95 19.16 -5.97
N ILE A 175 15.64 18.17 -5.12
CA ILE A 175 15.62 18.33 -3.65
C ILE A 175 17.05 18.33 -3.10
N ASN A 176 17.37 19.33 -2.28
CA ASN A 176 18.69 19.45 -1.66
C ASN A 176 18.84 18.60 -0.41
N ASN A 177 17.92 18.71 0.56
CA ASN A 177 17.95 17.94 1.80
C ASN A 177 16.54 17.57 2.27
N VAL A 178 16.44 16.54 3.12
CA VAL A 178 15.24 16.28 3.93
C VAL A 178 15.53 16.66 5.38
N LEU A 179 14.64 17.46 5.97
CA LEU A 179 14.71 17.90 7.37
C LEU A 179 13.52 17.34 8.14
N ASP A 180 13.76 16.98 9.39
CA ASP A 180 12.73 16.45 10.29
C ASP A 180 12.47 17.48 11.40
N VAL A 181 11.21 17.90 11.56
CA VAL A 181 10.79 18.90 12.54
C VAL A 181 10.10 18.31 13.78
N THR A 182 10.07 16.99 13.89
CA THR A 182 9.42 16.34 15.04
C THR A 182 10.18 16.53 16.35
N ASP A 183 9.44 16.75 17.43
CA ASP A 183 10.00 16.72 18.78
C ASP A 183 10.16 15.28 19.26
N HIS A 184 11.39 14.78 19.08
CA HIS A 184 11.79 13.43 19.44
C HIS A 184 11.99 13.18 20.95
N SER A 185 11.77 14.19 21.80
CA SER A 185 11.90 14.07 23.26
C SER A 185 10.65 13.49 23.93
N GLN A 186 9.51 13.50 23.24
CA GLN A 186 8.21 13.04 23.75
C GLN A 186 8.07 11.51 23.60
N LYS A 187 8.00 10.80 24.73
CA LYS A 187 7.96 9.32 24.79
C LYS A 187 6.57 8.73 25.02
N GLU A 188 5.52 9.56 25.02
CA GLU A 188 4.18 9.18 25.51
C GLU A 188 3.50 8.07 24.69
N ASN A 189 3.96 7.80 23.46
CA ASN A 189 3.47 6.71 22.60
C ASN A 189 4.60 5.81 22.06
N ALA A 190 5.77 5.77 22.71
CA ALA A 190 6.83 4.86 22.34
C ALA A 190 6.42 3.43 22.71
N TYR A 191 6.17 2.57 21.72
CA TYR A 191 6.03 1.12 21.94
C TYR A 191 7.30 0.61 22.65
N MET A 192 7.09 -0.04 23.79
CA MET A 192 8.13 -0.76 24.55
C MET A 192 8.43 -2.11 23.90
#